data_AF-A0A821IYE3-F1
#
_entry.id   AF-A0A821IYE3-F1
#
_cell.length_a   1.000
_cell.length_b   1.000
_cell.length_c   1.000
_cell.angle_alpha   90.00
_cell.angle_beta   90.00
_cell.angle_gamma   90.00
#
_symmetry.space_group_name_H-M   'P 1'
#
loop_
_entity.id
_entity.type
_entity.pdbx_description
1 polymer ?
#
loop_
_entity_poly.entity_id
_entity_poly.type
_entity_poly.pdbx_seq_one_letter_code
_entity_poly.pdbx_strand_id
1 'polypeptide(L)'
;VRRNGRGAESSQEEASGKLYAMLEQFKNKYPELKNLKIHGFSGGGAALQRGGGRVTEVAHNHGRVARYFHAKTMGPSLLTIQGHQMQILFSPSSIALNTLESLVAQNLHARAQTELKPNGEHYVLPRRAPNGYDETKNIENFHKACQVMRQAYFDYMGDLDNDKDQNSGNYNFNQLFANAPWVSVILGNLSSRPSKRGGISSINENITVRYLRGDTPKLLNNRAITVERVSAHSGTHFLNYLSVSEGLKSLNYDELHDMYHCSKSCRDFMRNTALSLHMTDFDIAWLTMIGEVRPNKTELISLAKNFNTNRKTKNTNKETLAWLELYAYDVAKLVYKCILDKDPPDNF
;
A
#
# COMPACT_ATOMS: atom_id res chain seq x y z
N VAL A 1 -2.60 1.67 5.52
CA VAL A 1 -3.17 1.29 4.21
C VAL A 1 -4.66 0.96 4.28
N ARG A 2 -5.07 -0.14 4.92
CA ARG A 2 -6.41 -0.74 4.77
C ARG A 2 -7.67 0.14 4.93
N ARG A 3 -7.63 1.14 5.82
CA ARG A 3 -8.77 2.03 6.05
C ARG A 3 -8.74 3.29 5.18
N ASN A 4 -7.60 3.63 4.60
CA ASN A 4 -7.35 4.90 3.91
C ASN A 4 -6.84 4.67 2.48
N GLY A 5 -6.96 3.45 1.96
CA GLY A 5 -6.38 3.04 0.68
C GLY A 5 -4.87 3.23 0.60
N ARG A 6 -4.40 3.46 -0.63
CA ARG A 6 -3.02 3.79 -0.98
C ARG A 6 -2.61 5.22 -0.59
N GLY A 7 -3.54 6.05 -0.13
CA GLY A 7 -3.23 7.38 0.42
C GLY A 7 -2.70 7.35 1.86
N ALA A 8 -2.62 6.18 2.50
CA ALA A 8 -2.23 6.07 3.91
C ALA A 8 -0.74 6.37 4.16
N GLU A 9 0.09 6.19 3.15
CA GLU A 9 1.54 6.29 3.19
C GLU A 9 1.98 7.69 3.64
N SER A 10 1.44 8.74 3.02
CA SER A 10 1.72 10.13 3.42
C SER A 10 1.34 10.40 4.88
N SER A 11 0.13 9.98 5.32
CA SER A 11 -0.29 10.18 6.71
C SER A 11 0.61 9.46 7.73
N GLN A 12 1.15 8.28 7.37
CA GLN A 12 2.09 7.56 8.23
C GLN A 12 3.44 8.27 8.32
N GLU A 13 3.93 8.83 7.21
CA GLU A 13 5.18 9.60 7.18
C GLU A 13 5.04 10.91 7.97
N GLU A 14 3.98 11.68 7.74
CA GLU A 14 3.72 12.92 8.48
C GLU A 14 3.61 12.67 9.99
N ALA A 15 2.85 11.65 10.40
CA ALA A 15 2.68 11.32 11.82
C ALA A 15 4.01 10.90 12.45
N SER A 16 4.80 10.08 11.76
CA SER A 16 6.11 9.63 12.25
C SER A 16 7.09 10.79 12.37
N GLY A 17 7.16 11.65 11.35
CA GLY A 17 8.05 12.80 11.32
C GLY A 17 7.74 13.82 12.42
N LYS A 18 6.46 14.17 12.61
CA LYS A 18 6.02 15.04 13.70
C LYS A 18 6.37 14.46 15.08
N LEU A 19 6.16 13.15 15.28
CA LEU A 19 6.57 12.47 16.52
C LEU A 19 8.07 12.58 16.79
N TYR A 20 8.90 12.32 15.78
CA TYR A 20 10.36 12.45 15.93
C TYR A 20 10.79 13.89 16.24
N ALA A 21 10.20 14.88 15.57
CA ALA A 21 10.52 16.29 15.77
C ALA A 21 10.14 16.80 17.17
N MET A 22 9.01 16.33 17.73
CA MET A 22 8.54 16.72 19.05
C MET A 22 9.42 16.22 20.20
N LEU A 23 10.22 15.18 19.99
CA LEU A 23 11.01 14.53 21.04
C LEU A 23 11.95 15.50 21.77
N GLU A 24 12.58 16.42 21.05
CA GLU A 24 13.52 17.39 21.64
C GLU A 24 12.81 18.43 22.51
N GLN A 25 11.59 18.82 22.14
CA GLN A 25 10.77 19.71 22.98
C GLN A 25 10.41 19.03 24.30
N PHE A 26 10.11 17.73 24.28
CA PHE A 26 9.87 16.96 25.49
C PHE A 26 11.11 16.87 26.38
N LYS A 27 12.28 16.60 25.81
CA LYS A 27 13.54 16.53 26.57
C LYS A 27 13.93 17.86 27.22
N ASN A 28 13.70 18.97 26.51
CA ASN A 28 13.97 20.30 27.04
C ASN A 28 13.04 20.65 28.21
N LYS A 29 11.78 20.21 28.14
CA LYS A 29 10.78 20.45 29.18
C LYS A 29 10.95 19.50 30.39
N TYR A 30 11.39 18.27 30.16
CA TYR A 30 11.52 17.20 31.15
C TYR A 30 12.95 16.62 31.10
N PRO A 31 13.90 17.20 31.86
CA PRO A 31 15.32 16.80 31.83
C PRO A 31 15.56 15.32 32.18
N GLU A 32 14.68 14.72 32.98
CA GLU A 32 14.69 13.29 33.30
C GLU A 32 14.52 12.40 32.06
N LEU A 33 13.92 12.94 30.98
CA LEU A 33 13.72 12.26 29.71
C LEU A 33 14.88 12.46 28.72
N LYS A 34 16.04 13.01 29.12
CA LYS A 34 17.18 13.28 28.22
C LYS A 34 17.60 12.10 27.33
N ASN A 35 17.41 10.86 27.80
CA ASN A 35 17.75 9.63 27.10
C ASN A 35 16.58 9.00 26.31
N LEU A 36 15.39 9.63 26.32
CA LEU A 36 14.22 9.14 25.61
C LEU A 36 14.50 9.09 24.09
N LYS A 37 14.12 7.98 23.47
CA LYS A 37 14.22 7.75 22.03
C LYS A 37 12.92 7.15 21.53
N ILE A 38 12.48 7.59 20.35
CA ILE A 38 11.31 7.03 19.67
C ILE A 38 11.81 5.99 18.67
N HIS A 39 11.33 4.77 18.80
CA HIS A 39 11.64 3.66 17.89
C HIS A 39 10.47 3.52 16.92
N GLY A 40 10.72 3.72 15.62
CA GLY A 40 9.68 3.50 14.60
C GLY A 40 9.41 2.01 14.46
N PHE A 41 8.17 1.57 14.66
CA PHE A 41 7.77 0.18 14.42
C PHE A 41 6.92 0.08 13.15
N SER A 42 7.45 -0.59 12.13
CA SER A 42 6.75 -0.88 10.89
C SER A 42 6.07 -2.26 10.97
N GLY A 43 4.77 -2.26 11.21
CA GLY A 43 3.95 -3.48 11.21
C GLY A 43 3.73 -4.05 9.81
N GLY A 44 3.41 -5.34 9.72
CA GLY A 44 3.23 -6.05 8.45
C GLY A 44 2.25 -5.38 7.48
N GLY A 45 2.69 -5.10 6.26
CA GLY A 45 1.87 -4.58 5.16
C GLY A 45 2.25 -3.17 4.69
N ALA A 46 3.40 -2.63 5.12
CA ALA A 46 3.98 -1.45 4.48
C ALA A 46 4.41 -1.76 3.03
N ALA A 47 4.42 -0.76 2.14
CA ALA A 47 4.83 -0.96 0.75
C ALA A 47 6.24 -1.58 0.62
N LEU A 48 7.18 -1.16 1.49
CA LEU A 48 8.53 -1.71 1.56
C LEU A 48 8.60 -3.15 2.08
N GLN A 49 7.57 -3.62 2.78
CA GLN A 49 7.48 -4.98 3.28
C GLN A 49 6.84 -5.94 2.28
N ARG A 50 6.56 -5.53 1.04
CA ARG A 50 6.03 -6.39 -0.01
C ARG A 50 7.14 -6.62 -1.05
N GLY A 51 7.74 -7.82 -1.10
CA GLY A 51 8.71 -8.19 -2.16
C GLY A 51 10.18 -8.37 -1.77
N GLY A 52 10.50 -9.31 -0.86
CA GLY A 52 11.74 -10.11 -0.97
C GLY A 52 13.12 -9.43 -0.88
N GLY A 53 13.25 -8.26 -0.26
CA GLY A 53 14.57 -7.68 0.06
C GLY A 53 14.56 -6.20 0.46
N ARG A 54 13.61 -5.42 -0.10
CA ARG A 54 13.47 -3.98 0.21
C ARG A 54 12.93 -3.67 1.60
N VAL A 55 12.47 -4.70 2.32
CA VAL A 55 12.07 -4.59 3.73
C VAL A 55 13.21 -4.05 4.59
N THR A 56 14.45 -4.28 4.18
CA THR A 56 15.64 -3.76 4.85
C THR A 56 15.73 -2.23 4.80
N GLU A 57 15.13 -1.59 3.78
CA GLU A 57 15.15 -0.13 3.58
C GLU A 57 14.15 0.63 4.47
N VAL A 58 13.31 -0.06 5.26
CA VAL A 58 12.33 0.59 6.15
C VAL A 58 12.99 1.58 7.10
N ALA A 59 14.15 1.21 7.67
CA ALA A 59 14.88 2.07 8.59
C ALA A 59 15.32 3.38 7.92
N HIS A 60 15.84 3.29 6.70
CA HIS A 60 16.19 4.47 5.92
C HIS A 60 14.98 5.36 5.66
N ASN A 61 13.78 4.81 5.42
CA ASN A 61 12.59 5.65 5.29
C ASN A 61 12.31 6.46 6.56
N HIS A 62 12.42 5.84 7.74
CA HIS A 62 12.26 6.55 9.01
C HIS A 62 13.31 7.66 9.20
N GLY A 63 14.58 7.41 8.87
CA GLY A 63 15.64 8.43 8.93
C GLY A 63 15.37 9.63 8.04
N ARG A 64 14.93 9.39 6.79
CA ARG A 64 14.62 10.46 5.84
C ARG A 64 13.44 11.30 6.31
N VAL A 65 12.37 10.64 6.78
CA VAL A 65 11.18 11.32 7.32
C VAL A 65 11.55 12.13 8.57
N ALA A 66 12.31 11.55 9.51
CA ALA A 66 12.76 12.26 10.70
C ALA A 66 13.56 13.52 10.35
N ARG A 67 14.50 13.41 9.40
CA ARG A 67 15.30 14.54 8.89
C ARG A 67 14.45 15.60 8.20
N TYR A 68 13.49 15.20 7.35
CA TYR A 68 12.57 16.13 6.68
C TYR A 68 11.78 16.99 7.67
N PHE A 69 11.42 16.41 8.82
CA PHE A 69 10.78 17.14 9.92
C PHE A 69 11.77 17.73 10.94
N HIS A 70 13.06 17.84 10.59
CA HIS A 70 14.12 18.42 11.42
C HIS A 70 14.29 17.76 12.80
N ALA A 71 14.01 16.46 12.91
CA ALA A 71 14.30 15.70 14.12
C ALA A 71 15.82 15.57 14.32
N LYS A 72 16.27 15.80 15.55
CA LYS A 72 17.70 15.72 15.90
C LYS A 72 18.16 14.31 16.25
N THR A 73 17.23 13.41 16.52
CA THR A 73 17.55 12.04 16.89
C THR A 73 16.36 11.11 16.66
N MET A 74 16.67 9.83 16.44
CA MET A 74 15.71 8.74 16.41
C MET A 74 16.33 7.49 17.03
N GLY A 75 15.49 6.60 17.55
CA GLY A 75 15.91 5.25 17.90
C GLY A 75 16.03 4.35 16.67
N PRO A 76 16.57 3.13 16.82
CA PRO A 76 16.58 2.13 15.76
C PRO A 76 15.15 1.83 15.29
N SER A 77 15.02 1.55 14.00
CA SER A 77 13.74 1.14 13.43
C SER A 77 13.52 -0.35 13.66
N LEU A 78 12.31 -0.68 14.07
CA LEU A 78 11.82 -2.03 14.27
C LEU A 78 10.88 -2.37 13.12
N LEU A 79 10.90 -3.61 12.64
CA LEU A 79 10.03 -4.04 11.55
C LEU A 79 9.55 -5.46 11.74
N THR A 80 8.35 -5.72 11.23
CA THR A 80 7.82 -7.08 11.09
C THR A 80 8.34 -7.70 9.81
N ILE A 81 9.05 -8.82 9.89
CA ILE A 81 9.27 -9.71 8.75
C ILE A 81 8.01 -10.58 8.60
N GLN A 82 7.37 -10.55 7.44
CA GLN A 82 6.16 -11.35 7.22
C GLN A 82 6.53 -12.83 7.08
N GLY A 83 5.66 -13.73 7.56
CA GLY A 83 5.95 -15.17 7.59
C GLY A 83 6.36 -15.76 6.25
N HIS A 84 5.74 -15.32 5.14
CA HIS A 84 6.11 -15.78 3.79
C HIS A 84 7.48 -15.28 3.33
N GLN A 85 8.02 -14.22 3.93
CA GLN A 85 9.33 -13.67 3.59
C GLN A 85 10.45 -14.34 4.37
N MET A 86 10.15 -15.00 5.49
CA MET A 86 11.16 -15.65 6.33
C MET A 86 11.99 -16.65 5.53
N GLN A 87 11.33 -17.44 4.68
CA GLN A 87 12.03 -18.41 3.83
C GLN A 87 12.93 -17.74 2.79
N ILE A 88 12.43 -16.69 2.13
CA ILE A 88 13.18 -15.95 1.10
C ILE A 88 14.40 -15.26 1.71
N LEU A 89 14.24 -14.62 2.88
CA LEU A 89 15.24 -13.75 3.47
C LEU A 89 16.24 -14.49 4.36
N PHE A 90 15.85 -15.62 4.96
CA PHE A 90 16.66 -16.27 5.99
C PHE A 90 16.90 -17.77 5.78
N SER A 91 16.32 -18.44 4.78
CA SER A 91 16.63 -19.86 4.55
C SER A 91 17.99 -20.08 3.88
N PRO A 92 18.33 -19.42 2.76
CA PRO A 92 19.68 -19.55 2.21
C PRO A 92 20.67 -18.73 3.05
N SER A 93 21.74 -19.37 3.57
CA SER A 93 22.68 -18.71 4.49
C SER A 93 23.33 -17.44 3.93
N SER A 94 23.61 -17.41 2.63
CA SER A 94 24.16 -16.23 1.94
C SER A 94 23.17 -15.07 1.91
N ILE A 95 21.89 -15.35 1.66
CA ILE A 95 20.83 -14.34 1.66
C ILE A 95 20.54 -13.87 3.09
N ALA A 96 20.59 -14.77 4.07
CA ALA A 96 20.43 -14.45 5.48
C ALA A 96 21.48 -13.45 5.95
N LEU A 97 22.76 -13.70 5.65
CA LEU A 97 23.85 -12.79 6.01
C LEU A 97 23.67 -11.41 5.36
N ASN A 98 23.44 -11.37 4.04
CA ASN A 98 23.21 -10.13 3.31
C ASN A 98 21.99 -9.36 3.83
N THR A 99 20.93 -10.07 4.26
CA THR A 99 19.74 -9.45 4.86
C THR A 99 20.09 -8.80 6.19
N LEU A 100 20.85 -9.48 7.06
CA LEU A 100 21.29 -8.93 8.35
C LEU A 100 22.20 -7.71 8.16
N GLU A 101 23.19 -7.81 7.27
CA GLU A 101 24.08 -6.70 6.91
C GLU A 101 23.30 -5.49 6.40
N SER A 102 22.34 -5.73 5.51
CA SER A 102 21.46 -4.68 4.99
C SER A 102 20.63 -4.03 6.09
N LEU A 103 20.05 -4.80 7.01
CA LEU A 103 19.27 -4.26 8.14
C LEU A 103 20.12 -3.35 9.05
N VAL A 104 21.35 -3.75 9.33
CA VAL A 104 22.31 -2.96 10.12
C VAL A 104 22.70 -1.69 9.37
N ALA A 105 23.11 -1.82 8.11
CA ALA A 105 23.54 -0.70 7.27
C ALA A 105 22.43 0.35 7.12
N GLN A 106 21.18 -0.06 6.90
CA GLN A 106 20.06 0.87 6.74
C GLN A 106 19.70 1.58 8.05
N ASN A 107 19.85 0.93 9.22
CA ASN A 107 19.68 1.59 10.51
C ASN A 107 20.81 2.60 10.80
N LEU A 108 22.06 2.25 10.48
CA LEU A 108 23.19 3.18 10.59
C LEU A 108 22.99 4.39 9.68
N HIS A 109 22.58 4.16 8.43
CA HIS A 109 22.28 5.23 7.48
C HIS A 109 21.15 6.14 7.97
N ALA A 110 20.06 5.58 8.49
CA ALA A 110 18.96 6.34 9.05
C ALA A 110 19.39 7.24 10.22
N ARG A 111 20.24 6.72 11.11
CA ARG A 111 20.81 7.51 12.22
C ARG A 111 21.66 8.67 11.70
N ALA A 112 22.55 8.40 10.75
CA ALA A 112 23.42 9.42 10.16
C ALA A 112 22.62 10.52 9.42
N GLN A 113 21.41 10.23 8.95
CA GLN A 113 20.49 11.23 8.37
C GLN A 113 19.92 12.20 9.40
N THR A 114 19.78 11.79 10.66
CA THR A 114 19.24 12.65 11.74
C THR A 114 20.33 13.32 12.57
N GLU A 115 21.53 12.74 12.58
CA GLU A 115 22.64 13.26 13.39
C GLU A 115 23.15 14.59 12.84
N LEU A 116 23.37 15.54 13.75
CA LEU A 116 23.84 16.89 13.44
C LEU A 116 25.36 16.97 13.64
N LYS A 117 26.02 17.61 12.68
CA LYS A 117 27.37 18.13 12.82
C LYS A 117 27.41 19.25 13.88
N PRO A 118 28.60 19.63 14.37
CA PRO A 118 28.75 20.75 15.30
C PRO A 118 28.18 22.09 14.80
N ASN A 119 28.13 22.29 13.48
CA ASN A 119 27.55 23.49 12.84
C ASN A 119 26.00 23.44 12.73
N GLY A 120 25.35 22.39 13.23
CA GLY A 120 23.89 22.24 13.18
C GLY A 120 23.32 21.64 11.89
N GLU A 121 24.17 21.27 10.92
CA GLU A 121 23.73 20.60 9.69
C GLU A 121 23.68 19.07 9.86
N HIS A 122 22.81 18.38 9.12
CA HIS A 122 22.82 16.91 9.11
C HIS A 122 24.07 16.33 8.42
N TYR A 123 24.58 15.20 8.92
CA TYR A 123 25.72 14.49 8.30
C TYR A 123 25.39 13.98 6.89
N VAL A 124 24.19 13.45 6.68
CA VAL A 124 23.73 12.97 5.37
C VAL A 124 22.80 13.99 4.74
N LEU A 125 23.31 14.64 3.70
CA LEU A 125 22.52 15.50 2.83
C LEU A 125 21.64 14.66 1.89
N PRO A 126 20.55 15.22 1.36
CA PRO A 126 19.71 14.50 0.41
C PRO A 126 20.55 14.08 -0.80
N ARG A 127 20.12 13.04 -1.50
CA ARG A 127 20.76 12.65 -2.76
C ARG A 127 20.76 13.88 -3.68
N ARG A 128 21.93 14.27 -4.22
CA ARG A 128 22.04 15.37 -5.18
C ARG A 128 21.05 15.10 -6.31
N ALA A 129 20.09 15.98 -6.45
CA ALA A 129 19.10 15.95 -7.49
C ALA A 129 19.41 17.02 -8.54
N PRO A 130 18.71 17.02 -9.68
CA PRO A 130 19.01 17.92 -10.80
C PRO A 130 19.00 19.40 -10.40
N ASN A 131 19.61 20.26 -11.23
CA ASN A 131 19.55 21.71 -11.02
C ASN A 131 18.08 22.18 -10.95
N GLY A 132 17.72 22.95 -9.92
CA GLY A 132 16.32 23.34 -9.65
C GLY A 132 15.57 22.41 -8.68
N TYR A 133 16.26 21.44 -8.07
CA TYR A 133 15.72 20.52 -7.07
C TYR A 133 15.12 21.21 -5.85
N ASP A 134 13.83 20.94 -5.60
CA ASP A 134 13.16 21.18 -4.33
C ASP A 134 12.57 19.85 -3.81
N GLU A 135 13.26 19.24 -2.84
CA GLU A 135 12.82 18.00 -2.18
C GLU A 135 11.47 18.21 -1.49
N THR A 136 11.31 19.37 -0.85
CA THR A 136 10.14 19.73 -0.07
C THR A 136 8.93 19.83 -0.97
N LYS A 137 9.02 20.60 -2.06
CA LYS A 137 7.95 20.70 -3.07
C LYS A 137 7.50 19.32 -3.56
N ASN A 138 8.45 18.44 -3.91
CA ASN A 138 8.12 17.12 -4.46
C ASN A 138 7.53 16.16 -3.42
N ILE A 139 7.97 16.24 -2.15
CA ILE A 139 7.36 15.49 -1.06
C ILE A 139 5.94 16.00 -0.78
N GLU A 140 5.73 17.31 -0.75
CA GLU A 140 4.42 17.93 -0.57
C GLU A 140 3.46 17.56 -1.71
N ASN A 141 3.92 17.59 -2.95
CA ASN A 141 3.15 17.13 -4.11
C ASN A 141 2.73 15.66 -3.96
N PHE A 142 3.64 14.78 -3.53
CA PHE A 142 3.32 13.39 -3.26
C PHE A 142 2.28 13.25 -2.13
N HIS A 143 2.42 14.03 -1.05
CA HIS A 143 1.45 14.04 0.05
C HIS A 143 0.07 14.52 -0.39
N LYS A 144 0.01 15.57 -1.22
CA LYS A 144 -1.23 16.06 -1.84
C LYS A 144 -1.89 14.98 -2.70
N ALA A 145 -1.13 14.31 -3.56
CA ALA A 145 -1.65 13.19 -4.34
C ALA A 145 -2.18 12.07 -3.44
N CYS A 146 -1.47 11.70 -2.37
CA CYS A 146 -1.96 10.71 -1.41
C CYS A 146 -3.27 11.11 -0.72
N GLN A 147 -3.47 12.39 -0.41
CA GLN A 147 -4.74 12.87 0.16
C GLN A 147 -5.90 12.66 -0.83
N VAL A 148 -5.70 12.97 -2.11
CA VAL A 148 -6.69 12.71 -3.17
C VAL A 148 -6.94 11.21 -3.34
N MET A 149 -5.88 10.38 -3.37
CA MET A 149 -6.01 8.92 -3.42
C MET A 149 -6.82 8.38 -2.25
N ARG A 150 -6.64 8.93 -1.05
CA ARG A 150 -7.41 8.51 0.13
C ARG A 150 -8.89 8.83 -0.04
N GLN A 151 -9.23 10.04 -0.48
CA GLN A 151 -10.61 10.45 -0.70
C GLN A 151 -11.27 9.58 -1.78
N ALA A 152 -10.63 9.45 -2.94
CA ALA A 152 -11.12 8.62 -4.04
C ALA A 152 -11.28 7.14 -3.62
N TYR A 153 -10.38 6.61 -2.78
CA TYR A 153 -10.52 5.25 -2.25
C TYR A 153 -11.81 5.10 -1.43
N PHE A 154 -12.15 6.07 -0.57
CA PHE A 154 -13.44 6.04 0.14
C PHE A 154 -14.60 6.17 -0.82
N ASP A 155 -14.48 7.00 -1.87
CA ASP A 155 -15.51 7.15 -2.89
C ASP A 155 -15.80 5.84 -3.61
N TYR A 156 -14.76 5.06 -3.93
CA TYR A 156 -14.91 3.73 -4.51
C TYR A 156 -15.35 2.67 -3.52
N MET A 157 -14.80 2.62 -2.32
CA MET A 157 -14.98 1.50 -1.40
C MET A 157 -16.08 1.71 -0.36
N GLY A 158 -16.64 2.92 -0.28
CA GLY A 158 -17.59 3.31 0.76
C GLY A 158 -16.92 3.63 2.10
N ASP A 159 -17.75 4.08 3.04
CA ASP A 159 -17.31 4.26 4.42
C ASP A 159 -16.97 2.90 5.03
N LEU A 160 -16.12 2.92 6.05
CA LEU A 160 -15.74 1.70 6.75
C LEU A 160 -16.96 1.02 7.33
N ASP A 161 -16.99 -0.31 7.16
CA ASP A 161 -18.00 -1.14 7.80
C ASP A 161 -18.04 -0.89 9.32
N ASN A 162 -19.11 -0.22 9.76
CA ASN A 162 -19.53 -0.27 11.14
C ASN A 162 -20.19 -1.64 11.34
N ASP A 163 -19.76 -2.36 12.37
CA ASP A 163 -20.29 -3.69 12.72
C ASP A 163 -21.83 -3.70 12.90
N LYS A 164 -22.45 -2.53 13.04
CA LYS A 164 -23.90 -2.32 13.20
C LYS A 164 -24.66 -2.05 11.90
N ASP A 165 -24.00 -1.64 10.82
CA ASP A 165 -24.68 -1.14 9.62
C ASP A 165 -24.46 -2.08 8.42
N GLN A 166 -25.54 -2.74 8.00
CA GLN A 166 -25.53 -3.68 6.87
C GLN A 166 -25.28 -2.99 5.53
N ASN A 167 -25.35 -1.66 5.45
CA ASN A 167 -25.18 -0.87 4.21
C ASN A 167 -23.78 -0.29 4.01
N SER A 168 -22.83 -0.65 4.86
CA SER A 168 -21.45 -0.19 4.75
C SER A 168 -20.65 -0.91 3.64
N GLY A 169 -19.70 -0.18 3.06
CA GLY A 169 -18.91 -0.58 1.91
C GLY A 169 -19.62 -0.37 0.56
N ASN A 170 -18.86 -0.35 -0.54
CA ASN A 170 -19.43 -0.27 -1.88
C ASN A 170 -20.08 -1.60 -2.28
N TYR A 171 -21.39 -1.54 -2.59
CA TYR A 171 -22.20 -2.69 -2.99
C TYR A 171 -21.58 -3.47 -4.15
N ASN A 172 -21.09 -2.78 -5.17
CA ASN A 172 -20.58 -3.37 -6.41
C ASN A 172 -19.29 -4.16 -6.16
N PHE A 173 -18.34 -3.60 -5.39
CA PHE A 173 -17.13 -4.33 -5.00
C PHE A 173 -17.45 -5.50 -4.08
N ASN A 174 -18.35 -5.34 -3.12
CA ASN A 174 -18.76 -6.44 -2.25
C ASN A 174 -19.45 -7.57 -3.04
N GLN A 175 -20.27 -7.24 -4.03
CA GLN A 175 -20.96 -8.21 -4.89
C GLN A 175 -19.99 -8.93 -5.83
N LEU A 176 -19.08 -8.20 -6.48
CA LEU A 176 -18.04 -8.77 -7.33
C LEU A 176 -17.14 -9.71 -6.53
N PHE A 177 -16.61 -9.23 -5.41
CA PHE A 177 -15.72 -10.03 -4.57
C PHE A 177 -16.45 -11.13 -3.82
N ALA A 178 -17.78 -11.19 -3.76
CA ALA A 178 -18.47 -12.34 -3.19
C ALA A 178 -18.14 -13.66 -3.91
N ASN A 179 -17.82 -13.58 -5.20
CA ASN A 179 -17.43 -14.72 -6.01
C ASN A 179 -15.93 -15.03 -5.97
N ALA A 180 -15.11 -14.19 -5.31
CA ALA A 180 -13.68 -14.42 -5.19
C ALA A 180 -13.38 -15.74 -4.45
N PRO A 181 -12.14 -16.30 -4.56
CA PRO A 181 -11.79 -17.59 -3.99
C PRO A 181 -11.60 -17.57 -2.45
N TRP A 182 -12.65 -17.17 -1.72
CA TRP A 182 -12.66 -17.04 -0.26
C TRP A 182 -12.31 -18.32 0.46
N VAL A 183 -12.86 -19.45 0.01
CA VAL A 183 -12.61 -20.76 0.66
C VAL A 183 -11.12 -21.08 0.62
N SER A 184 -10.50 -20.96 -0.56
CA SER A 184 -9.05 -21.17 -0.72
C SER A 184 -8.22 -20.22 0.13
N VAL A 185 -8.62 -18.95 0.22
CA VAL A 185 -7.93 -17.96 1.05
C VAL A 185 -8.09 -18.24 2.53
N ILE A 186 -9.28 -18.62 2.99
CA ILE A 186 -9.57 -18.86 4.41
C ILE A 186 -8.91 -20.15 4.88
N LEU A 187 -9.04 -21.24 4.11
CA LEU A 187 -8.41 -22.53 4.42
C LEU A 187 -6.89 -22.46 4.24
N GLY A 188 -6.39 -21.77 3.22
CA GLY A 188 -4.97 -21.55 3.00
C GLY A 188 -4.35 -20.51 3.95
N ASN A 189 -5.17 -19.77 4.69
CA ASN A 189 -4.73 -18.97 5.82
C ASN A 189 -4.80 -19.80 7.09
N LEU A 190 -3.95 -20.85 7.14
CA LEU A 190 -3.65 -21.69 8.32
C LEU A 190 -2.95 -20.88 9.43
N SER A 191 -3.45 -19.68 9.73
CA SER A 191 -3.02 -18.90 10.87
C SER A 191 -3.80 -19.36 12.09
N SER A 192 -3.18 -19.35 13.27
CA SER A 192 -3.86 -19.65 14.56
C SER A 192 -4.97 -18.66 14.93
N ARG A 193 -5.26 -17.67 14.07
CA ARG A 193 -6.24 -16.61 14.31
C ARG A 193 -7.38 -16.68 13.29
N PRO A 194 -8.65 -16.51 13.73
CA PRO A 194 -9.80 -16.50 12.82
C PRO A 194 -9.70 -15.39 11.75
N SER A 195 -10.19 -15.66 10.53
CA SER A 195 -10.19 -14.71 9.40
C SER A 195 -11.05 -13.46 9.63
N LYS A 196 -12.09 -13.56 10.49
CA LYS A 196 -12.94 -12.44 10.95
C LYS A 196 -12.53 -11.98 12.36
N ARG A 197 -12.81 -10.71 12.71
CA ARG A 197 -12.70 -10.23 14.10
C ARG A 197 -13.86 -10.82 14.92
N GLY A 198 -13.59 -11.38 16.10
CA GLY A 198 -14.61 -12.04 16.93
C GLY A 198 -15.14 -13.38 16.42
N GLY A 199 -14.48 -14.01 15.43
CA GLY A 199 -14.86 -15.34 14.94
C GLY A 199 -14.58 -16.43 15.99
N ILE A 200 -15.43 -17.47 15.98
CA ILE A 200 -15.29 -18.66 16.85
C ILE A 200 -13.97 -19.36 16.52
N SER A 201 -13.18 -19.69 17.53
CA SER A 201 -11.85 -20.32 17.41
C SER A 201 -11.89 -21.83 17.23
N SER A 202 -13.03 -22.47 17.49
CA SER A 202 -13.22 -23.92 17.27
C SER A 202 -13.86 -24.18 15.92
N ILE A 203 -13.14 -24.93 15.09
CA ILE A 203 -13.66 -25.53 13.88
C ILE A 203 -14.67 -26.60 14.30
N ASN A 204 -15.95 -26.34 14.10
CA ASN A 204 -16.97 -27.38 14.23
C ASN A 204 -16.84 -28.32 13.01
N GLU A 205 -16.95 -29.63 13.20
CA GLU A 205 -16.63 -30.66 12.17
C GLU A 205 -17.46 -30.55 10.87
N ASN A 206 -18.54 -29.75 10.89
CA ASN A 206 -19.38 -29.44 9.73
C ASN A 206 -19.12 -28.04 9.17
N ILE A 207 -17.90 -27.78 8.65
CA ILE A 207 -17.61 -26.55 7.93
C ILE A 207 -18.31 -26.56 6.56
N THR A 208 -19.31 -25.70 6.36
CA THR A 208 -19.87 -25.45 5.02
C THR A 208 -19.15 -24.28 4.33
N VAL A 209 -19.13 -24.27 2.99
CA VAL A 209 -18.62 -23.12 2.19
C VAL A 209 -19.32 -21.81 2.58
N ARG A 210 -20.63 -21.89 2.86
CA ARG A 210 -21.46 -20.80 3.35
C ARG A 210 -21.04 -20.32 4.75
N TYR A 211 -20.63 -21.25 5.64
CA TYR A 211 -20.08 -20.92 6.96
C TYR A 211 -18.71 -20.22 6.89
N LEU A 212 -17.83 -20.61 5.96
CA LEU A 212 -16.51 -19.97 5.79
C LEU A 212 -16.60 -18.59 5.16
N ARG A 213 -17.39 -18.44 4.10
CA ARG A 213 -17.53 -17.19 3.35
C ARG A 213 -18.50 -16.21 4.03
N GLY A 214 -19.50 -16.71 4.75
CA GLY A 214 -20.73 -15.98 5.05
C GLY A 214 -21.62 -15.87 3.81
N ASP A 215 -22.91 -15.60 4.04
CA ASP A 215 -23.93 -15.49 2.97
C ASP A 215 -23.59 -14.39 1.97
N THR A 216 -23.05 -13.28 2.47
CA THR A 216 -22.56 -12.12 1.72
C THR A 216 -21.23 -11.64 2.32
N PRO A 217 -20.07 -12.14 1.85
CA PRO A 217 -18.78 -11.71 2.38
C PRO A 217 -18.57 -10.22 2.07
N LYS A 218 -18.64 -9.39 3.11
CA LYS A 218 -18.21 -7.99 3.01
C LYS A 218 -16.69 -7.93 3.00
N LEU A 219 -16.12 -7.36 1.95
CA LEU A 219 -14.67 -7.38 1.73
C LEU A 219 -13.96 -6.70 2.91
N LEU A 220 -14.36 -5.49 3.27
CA LEU A 220 -13.66 -4.68 4.28
C LEU A 220 -13.85 -5.12 5.74
N ASN A 221 -14.87 -5.95 6.03
CA ASN A 221 -15.11 -6.53 7.36
C ASN A 221 -14.10 -7.62 7.80
N ASN A 222 -13.35 -8.19 6.85
CA ASN A 222 -12.40 -9.27 7.14
C ASN A 222 -11.09 -8.76 7.75
N ARG A 223 -10.06 -9.59 8.00
CA ARG A 223 -8.70 -9.15 8.42
C ARG A 223 -7.78 -8.78 7.24
N ALA A 224 -6.75 -7.95 7.51
CA ALA A 224 -5.91 -7.32 6.48
C ALA A 224 -5.32 -8.32 5.50
N ILE A 225 -4.73 -9.36 6.06
CA ILE A 225 -4.18 -10.47 5.31
C ILE A 225 -5.22 -11.18 4.44
N THR A 226 -6.46 -11.35 4.93
CA THR A 226 -7.54 -11.99 4.18
C THR A 226 -7.92 -11.17 2.95
N VAL A 227 -8.10 -9.85 3.10
CA VAL A 227 -8.51 -8.99 1.97
C VAL A 227 -7.40 -8.84 0.94
N GLU A 228 -6.16 -8.71 1.39
CA GLU A 228 -5.00 -8.72 0.50
C GLU A 228 -4.90 -10.04 -0.28
N ARG A 229 -5.04 -11.18 0.40
CA ARG A 229 -5.03 -12.49 -0.25
C ARG A 229 -6.21 -12.68 -1.19
N VAL A 230 -7.42 -12.28 -0.81
CA VAL A 230 -8.59 -12.34 -1.71
C VAL A 230 -8.35 -11.54 -2.98
N SER A 231 -7.80 -10.33 -2.85
CA SER A 231 -7.46 -9.50 -4.01
C SER A 231 -6.38 -10.13 -4.89
N ALA A 232 -5.35 -10.74 -4.30
CA ALA A 232 -4.27 -11.40 -5.04
C ALA A 232 -4.73 -12.70 -5.71
N HIS A 233 -5.41 -13.58 -4.97
CA HIS A 233 -5.89 -14.86 -5.47
C HIS A 233 -7.05 -14.74 -6.47
N SER A 234 -7.73 -13.58 -6.51
CA SER A 234 -8.70 -13.29 -7.58
C SER A 234 -8.04 -12.77 -8.86
N GLY A 235 -6.70 -12.69 -8.94
CA GLY A 235 -5.97 -12.14 -10.07
C GLY A 235 -6.01 -10.61 -10.18
N THR A 236 -6.74 -9.91 -9.31
CA THR A 236 -6.96 -8.46 -9.49
C THR A 236 -5.84 -7.61 -8.91
N HIS A 237 -5.35 -7.90 -7.69
CA HIS A 237 -4.42 -7.05 -6.93
C HIS A 237 -4.90 -5.59 -6.70
N PHE A 238 -6.21 -5.33 -6.84
CA PHE A 238 -6.78 -3.99 -6.88
C PHE A 238 -6.44 -3.06 -5.72
N LEU A 239 -6.20 -3.60 -4.51
CA LEU A 239 -5.86 -2.79 -3.34
C LEU A 239 -4.57 -1.98 -3.51
N ASN A 240 -3.69 -2.37 -4.44
CA ASN A 240 -2.40 -1.72 -4.65
C ASN A 240 -2.44 -0.60 -5.69
N TYR A 241 -3.49 -0.52 -6.52
CA TYR A 241 -3.60 0.49 -7.57
C TYR A 241 -4.94 1.25 -7.56
N LEU A 242 -5.98 0.78 -6.86
CA LEU A 242 -7.22 1.52 -6.70
C LEU A 242 -6.94 2.90 -6.09
N SER A 243 -7.60 3.91 -6.65
CA SER A 243 -7.46 5.35 -6.38
C SER A 243 -6.17 6.04 -6.83
N VAL A 244 -5.20 5.31 -7.39
CA VAL A 244 -3.91 5.89 -7.83
C VAL A 244 -4.10 6.86 -9.00
N SER A 245 -5.01 6.55 -9.93
CA SER A 245 -5.28 7.40 -11.10
C SER A 245 -5.69 8.81 -10.68
N GLU A 246 -6.59 8.91 -9.69
CA GLU A 246 -7.14 10.19 -9.22
C GLU A 246 -6.06 11.02 -8.53
N GLY A 247 -5.20 10.37 -7.75
CA GLY A 247 -4.04 11.02 -7.13
C GLY A 247 -3.07 11.60 -8.15
N LEU A 248 -2.68 10.82 -9.16
CA LEU A 248 -1.69 11.28 -10.14
C LEU A 248 -2.26 12.33 -11.11
N LYS A 249 -3.53 12.20 -11.50
CA LYS A 249 -4.23 13.21 -12.32
C LYS A 249 -4.49 14.53 -11.59
N SER A 250 -4.39 14.55 -10.26
CA SER A 250 -4.53 15.79 -9.47
C SER A 250 -3.28 16.68 -9.49
N LEU A 251 -2.17 16.16 -10.01
CA LEU A 251 -0.91 16.86 -10.18
C LEU A 251 -0.68 17.22 -11.64
N ASN A 252 0.20 18.20 -11.88
CA ASN A 252 0.66 18.49 -13.24
C ASN A 252 1.49 17.30 -13.75
N TYR A 253 1.25 16.92 -15.00
CA TYR A 253 1.82 15.70 -15.57
C TYR A 253 3.36 15.75 -15.66
N ASP A 254 3.91 16.93 -15.90
CA ASP A 254 5.35 17.19 -15.95
C ASP A 254 6.03 17.06 -14.58
N GLU A 255 5.28 17.15 -13.48
CA GLU A 255 5.82 17.03 -12.12
C GLU A 255 5.93 15.57 -11.65
N LEU A 256 5.33 14.61 -12.38
CA LEU A 256 5.27 13.22 -11.93
C LEU A 256 6.65 12.54 -11.92
N HIS A 257 7.47 12.80 -12.93
CA HIS A 257 8.78 12.19 -13.03
C HIS A 257 9.74 12.74 -11.98
N ASP A 258 9.75 14.06 -11.81
CA ASP A 258 10.52 14.73 -10.76
C ASP A 258 10.10 14.23 -9.38
N MET A 259 8.80 14.08 -9.12
CA MET A 259 8.28 13.52 -7.88
C MET A 259 8.79 12.08 -7.64
N TYR A 260 8.84 11.22 -8.66
CA TYR A 260 9.40 9.86 -8.56
C TYR A 260 10.91 9.86 -8.27
N HIS A 261 11.66 10.76 -8.90
CA HIS A 261 13.10 10.88 -8.70
C HIS A 261 13.48 11.51 -7.36
N CYS A 262 12.68 12.45 -6.86
CA CYS A 262 12.98 13.24 -5.67
C CYS A 262 12.38 12.62 -4.41
N SER A 263 11.16 12.10 -4.45
CA SER A 263 10.52 11.45 -3.30
C SER A 263 10.76 9.94 -3.32
N LYS A 264 11.60 9.44 -2.40
CA LYS A 264 11.74 7.98 -2.19
C LYS A 264 10.41 7.31 -1.83
N SER A 265 9.51 7.99 -1.09
CA SER A 265 8.17 7.48 -0.79
C SER A 265 7.41 7.23 -2.08
N CYS A 266 7.40 8.22 -2.98
CA CYS A 266 6.79 8.11 -4.29
C CYS A 266 7.41 6.98 -5.10
N ARG A 267 8.74 6.90 -5.11
CA ARG A 267 9.46 5.83 -5.83
C ARG A 267 9.05 4.43 -5.38
N ASP A 268 8.99 4.22 -4.06
CA ASP A 268 8.64 2.94 -3.46
C ASP A 268 7.16 2.63 -3.67
N PHE A 269 6.33 3.65 -3.61
CA PHE A 269 4.91 3.58 -3.93
C PHE A 269 4.69 3.13 -5.38
N MET A 270 5.28 3.82 -6.36
CA MET A 270 5.09 3.54 -7.79
C MET A 270 5.64 2.18 -8.18
N ARG A 271 6.79 1.77 -7.63
CA ARG A 271 7.36 0.43 -7.87
C ARG A 271 6.46 -0.67 -7.35
N ASN A 272 5.88 -0.52 -6.15
CA ASN A 272 4.94 -1.50 -5.61
C ASN A 272 3.64 -1.56 -6.42
N THR A 273 3.16 -0.40 -6.89
CA THR A 273 2.00 -0.33 -7.79
C THR A 273 2.29 -1.02 -9.13
N ALA A 274 3.45 -0.75 -9.74
CA ALA A 274 3.89 -1.39 -10.98
C ALA A 274 4.03 -2.92 -10.83
N LEU A 275 4.64 -3.38 -9.74
CA LEU A 275 4.74 -4.82 -9.45
C LEU A 275 3.35 -5.46 -9.31
N SER A 276 2.43 -4.79 -8.64
CA SER A 276 1.07 -5.31 -8.45
C SER A 276 0.30 -5.40 -9.77
N LEU A 277 0.44 -4.39 -10.63
CA LEU A 277 -0.14 -4.39 -11.98
C LEU A 277 0.48 -5.46 -12.86
N HIS A 278 1.79 -5.73 -12.72
CA HIS A 278 2.45 -6.82 -13.43
C HIS A 278 1.96 -8.21 -12.97
N MET A 279 1.55 -8.34 -11.71
CA MET A 279 0.97 -9.58 -11.18
C MET A 279 -0.53 -9.73 -11.47
N THR A 280 -1.19 -8.68 -11.97
CA THR A 280 -2.61 -8.74 -12.29
C THR A 280 -2.85 -9.64 -13.51
N ASP A 281 -3.82 -10.53 -13.39
CA ASP A 281 -4.25 -11.45 -14.43
C ASP A 281 -5.79 -11.40 -14.51
N PHE A 282 -6.29 -10.63 -15.47
CA PHE A 282 -7.73 -10.49 -15.67
C PHE A 282 -8.35 -11.71 -16.34
N ASP A 283 -7.60 -12.52 -17.09
CA ASP A 283 -8.13 -13.78 -17.64
C ASP A 283 -8.53 -14.71 -16.49
N ILE A 284 -7.67 -14.83 -15.47
CA ILE A 284 -7.99 -15.53 -14.21
C ILE A 284 -9.14 -14.83 -13.46
N ALA A 285 -9.14 -13.50 -13.39
CA ALA A 285 -10.19 -12.77 -12.66
C ALA A 285 -11.59 -13.00 -13.26
N TRP A 286 -11.73 -12.97 -14.59
CA TRP A 286 -12.99 -13.25 -15.29
C TRP A 286 -13.45 -14.68 -15.03
N LEU A 287 -12.55 -15.66 -15.15
CA LEU A 287 -12.87 -17.06 -14.87
C LEU A 287 -13.28 -17.30 -13.42
N THR A 288 -12.57 -16.72 -12.45
CA THR A 288 -12.78 -17.00 -11.03
C THR A 288 -13.91 -16.19 -10.40
N MET A 289 -14.12 -14.94 -10.82
CA MET A 289 -15.10 -14.04 -10.21
C MET A 289 -16.43 -13.98 -10.98
N ILE A 290 -16.40 -14.21 -12.30
CA ILE A 290 -17.59 -14.19 -13.17
C ILE A 290 -17.99 -15.61 -13.60
N GLY A 291 -17.02 -16.49 -13.83
CA GLY A 291 -17.25 -17.83 -14.37
C GLY A 291 -17.27 -17.88 -15.91
N GLU A 292 -16.70 -16.86 -16.56
CA GLU A 292 -16.71 -16.70 -18.01
C GLU A 292 -15.31 -16.42 -18.55
N VAL A 293 -15.12 -16.72 -19.84
CA VAL A 293 -13.93 -16.29 -20.57
C VAL A 293 -13.95 -14.77 -20.68
N ARG A 294 -12.78 -14.13 -20.54
CA ARG A 294 -12.63 -12.68 -20.67
C ARG A 294 -13.21 -12.18 -22.00
N PRO A 295 -14.07 -11.16 -21.98
CA PRO A 295 -14.65 -10.61 -23.20
C PRO A 295 -13.58 -9.94 -24.08
N ASN A 296 -13.87 -9.81 -25.37
CA ASN A 296 -13.00 -9.07 -26.26
C ASN A 296 -12.96 -7.57 -25.90
N LYS A 297 -11.97 -6.84 -26.42
CA LYS A 297 -11.73 -5.42 -26.10
C LYS A 297 -12.95 -4.52 -26.32
N THR A 298 -13.73 -4.75 -27.39
CA THR A 298 -14.90 -3.92 -27.71
C THR A 298 -16.01 -4.09 -26.68
N GLU A 299 -16.29 -5.34 -26.31
CA GLU A 299 -17.28 -5.67 -25.28
C GLU A 299 -16.83 -5.19 -23.90
N LEU A 300 -15.55 -5.38 -23.56
CA LEU A 300 -14.95 -4.88 -22.31
C LEU A 300 -15.16 -3.36 -22.16
N ILE A 301 -14.87 -2.59 -23.21
CA ILE A 301 -15.09 -1.13 -23.22
C ILE A 301 -16.56 -0.79 -23.06
N SER A 302 -17.45 -1.55 -23.69
CA SER A 302 -18.89 -1.33 -23.56
C SER A 302 -19.39 -1.59 -22.14
N LEU A 303 -18.96 -2.68 -21.50
CA LEU A 303 -19.31 -3.02 -20.12
C LEU A 303 -18.77 -1.98 -19.14
N ALA A 304 -17.51 -1.57 -19.30
CA ALA A 304 -16.88 -0.59 -18.44
C ALA A 304 -17.55 0.79 -18.51
N LYS A 305 -18.08 1.19 -19.68
CA LYS A 305 -18.84 2.44 -19.84
C LYS A 305 -20.16 2.46 -19.08
N ASN A 306 -20.77 1.30 -18.88
CA ASN A 306 -22.01 1.18 -18.11
C ASN A 306 -21.77 1.26 -16.60
N PHE A 307 -20.51 1.10 -16.15
CA PHE A 307 -20.17 1.23 -14.75
C PHE A 307 -20.36 2.66 -14.25
N ASN A 308 -21.21 2.81 -13.26
CA ASN A 308 -21.44 4.08 -12.57
C ASN A 308 -20.71 4.08 -11.22
N THR A 309 -19.82 5.06 -11.04
CA THR A 309 -19.02 5.25 -9.82
C THR A 309 -19.85 5.76 -8.63
N ASN A 310 -21.10 6.20 -8.84
CA ASN A 310 -21.98 6.61 -7.76
C ASN A 310 -22.29 5.42 -6.85
N ARG A 311 -21.96 5.55 -5.55
CA ARG A 311 -22.14 4.51 -4.52
C ARG A 311 -23.57 3.97 -4.42
N LYS A 312 -24.59 4.73 -4.84
CA LYS A 312 -26.00 4.32 -4.81
C LYS A 312 -26.41 3.44 -6.01
N THR A 313 -25.63 3.46 -7.08
CA THR A 313 -25.93 2.72 -8.30
C THR A 313 -25.46 1.27 -8.16
N LYS A 314 -26.34 0.34 -8.52
CA LYS A 314 -26.03 -1.09 -8.58
C LYS A 314 -25.56 -1.43 -9.98
N ASN A 315 -24.29 -1.74 -10.11
CA ASN A 315 -23.68 -2.25 -11.32
C ASN A 315 -23.67 -3.78 -11.25
N THR A 316 -23.62 -4.43 -12.40
CA THR A 316 -23.39 -5.88 -12.49
C THR A 316 -21.93 -6.23 -12.15
N ASN A 317 -21.68 -7.50 -11.83
CA ASN A 317 -20.31 -7.98 -11.60
C ASN A 317 -19.43 -7.83 -12.86
N LYS A 318 -20.01 -8.03 -14.06
CA LYS A 318 -19.30 -7.87 -15.33
C LYS A 318 -18.89 -6.42 -15.57
N GLU A 319 -19.80 -5.47 -15.37
CA GLU A 319 -19.50 -4.03 -15.50
C GLU A 319 -18.43 -3.59 -14.50
N THR A 320 -18.53 -4.08 -13.26
CA THR A 320 -17.57 -3.76 -12.20
C THR A 320 -16.17 -4.31 -12.50
N LEU A 321 -16.07 -5.55 -12.97
CA LEU A 321 -14.79 -6.16 -13.32
C LEU A 321 -14.19 -5.52 -14.58
N ALA A 322 -15.01 -5.26 -15.60
CA ALA A 322 -14.59 -4.57 -16.82
C ALA A 322 -14.06 -3.16 -16.53
N TRP A 323 -14.75 -2.40 -15.67
CA TRP A 323 -14.27 -1.09 -15.22
C TRP A 323 -12.94 -1.21 -14.47
N LEU A 324 -12.82 -2.19 -13.56
CA LEU A 324 -11.59 -2.38 -12.79
C LEU A 324 -10.39 -2.74 -13.68
N GLU A 325 -10.64 -3.49 -14.76
CA GLU A 325 -9.64 -3.84 -15.77
C GLU A 325 -9.14 -2.63 -16.55
N LEU A 326 -10.06 -1.82 -17.11
CA LEU A 326 -9.66 -0.59 -17.78
C LEU A 326 -9.00 0.40 -16.83
N TYR A 327 -9.47 0.46 -15.58
CA TYR A 327 -8.87 1.29 -14.54
C TYR A 327 -7.43 0.87 -14.24
N ALA A 328 -7.16 -0.44 -14.12
CA ALA A 328 -5.80 -0.95 -13.91
C ALA A 328 -4.86 -0.54 -15.06
N TYR A 329 -5.36 -0.60 -16.29
CA TYR A 329 -4.63 -0.16 -17.48
C TYR A 329 -4.33 1.34 -17.46
N ASP A 330 -5.30 2.19 -17.11
CA ASP A 330 -5.10 3.62 -16.95
C ASP A 330 -4.05 3.95 -15.88
N VAL A 331 -4.08 3.25 -14.75
CA VAL A 331 -3.05 3.41 -13.71
C VAL A 331 -1.68 2.96 -14.23
N ALA A 332 -1.60 1.86 -14.97
CA ALA A 332 -0.34 1.39 -15.54
C ALA A 332 0.30 2.44 -16.46
N LYS A 333 -0.49 3.14 -17.28
CA LYS A 333 -0.01 4.25 -18.12
C LYS A 333 0.56 5.41 -17.31
N LEU A 334 -0.17 5.84 -16.28
CA LEU A 334 0.27 6.93 -15.40
C LEU A 334 1.55 6.57 -14.64
N VAL A 335 1.62 5.33 -14.14
CA VAL A 335 2.81 4.81 -13.44
C VAL A 335 3.99 4.69 -14.40
N TYR A 336 3.78 4.19 -15.62
CA TYR A 336 4.81 4.12 -16.65
C TYR A 336 5.41 5.50 -16.91
N LYS A 337 4.57 6.51 -17.14
CA LYS A 337 5.05 7.88 -17.37
C LYS A 337 5.77 8.45 -16.15
N CYS A 338 5.21 8.29 -14.96
CA CYS A 338 5.85 8.74 -13.71
C CYS A 338 7.25 8.14 -13.54
N ILE A 339 7.45 6.87 -13.90
CA ILE A 339 8.75 6.19 -13.76
C ILE A 339 9.71 6.54 -14.89
N LEU A 340 9.26 6.66 -16.14
CA LEU A 340 10.11 6.70 -17.33
C LEU A 340 10.12 8.04 -18.08
N ASP A 341 9.30 9.00 -17.67
CA ASP A 341 9.12 10.31 -18.30
C ASP A 341 8.71 10.25 -19.77
N LYS A 342 7.94 9.22 -20.13
CA LYS A 342 7.52 8.96 -21.50
C LYS A 342 6.09 8.48 -21.53
N ASP A 343 5.40 8.85 -22.60
CA ASP A 343 4.11 8.23 -22.87
C ASP A 343 4.29 6.74 -23.18
N PRO A 344 3.34 5.90 -22.73
CA PRO A 344 3.36 4.48 -23.01
C PRO A 344 3.27 4.23 -24.53
N PRO A 345 3.93 3.19 -25.06
CA PRO A 345 3.85 2.84 -26.48
C PRO A 345 2.41 2.53 -26.91
N ASP A 346 2.10 2.65 -28.20
CA ASP A 346 0.73 2.42 -28.72
C ASP A 346 0.19 1.01 -28.45
N ASN A 347 1.09 0.03 -28.30
CA ASN A 347 0.78 -1.37 -27.97
C ASN A 347 0.95 -1.71 -26.47
N PHE A 348 0.94 -0.69 -25.60
CA PHE A 348 1.06 -0.86 -24.15
C PHE A 348 -0.04 -1.72 -23.56
#